data_AF-A0A4S9U6H0-F1
#
_entry.id   AF-A0A4S9U6H0-F1
#
_cell.length_a   1.000
_cell.length_b   1.000
_cell.length_c   1.000
_cell.angle_alpha   90.00
_cell.angle_beta   90.00
_cell.angle_gamma   90.00
#
_symmetry.space_group_name_H-M   'P 1'
#
loop_
_entity.id
_entity.type
_entity.pdbx_description
1 polymer ?
#
loop_
_entity_poly.entity_id
_entity_poly.type
_entity_poly.pdbx_seq_one_letter_code
_entity_poly.pdbx_strand_id
1 'polypeptide(L)'
;MQYREYDSTFYWIGCVDFKTTYIYKASDPAGTWSKVGEIGTCYYDCGMLFDGQNIYVAYGNTKISVAQLNNDFTQKSTTQVYSSSITIEGSHMKKINNRYYIFVTQPASNEYVLKSNSGPLGPYEFKIFTKAPASGIQGSGNPHQGSVVDTPNGDWYYLSFIDAYPGGRSPALAPFVFDSQGWPSLKATNGFAIANPYPVTSVPVKSTTGTDTFSSGKLGPQWEWNHNPDTSKFSFAAGGGLVLKTASVTKDLYHAKNTLTHRILGPDSTATIQLDISQMTSTDQAGLSLFRDNSAYIGIRNGVVILQRDLTLGANWNTLSTGRLETSASLPAKTTNVWLRLHADIKPAGTHQGVFSYSTDGKSFKQLGTPYTMNTTYYFFIGYRFGIFNFAEQGLGGSVIVKSFDLALGAK
;
A
#
# COMPACT_ATOMS: atom_id res chain seq x y z
N MET A 1 0.55 -0.27 -13.89
CA MET A 1 0.51 0.97 -14.70
C MET A 1 1.47 0.82 -15.86
N GLN A 2 1.10 1.28 -17.05
CA GLN A 2 1.96 1.29 -18.23
C GLN A 2 1.83 2.62 -18.96
N TYR A 3 2.95 3.16 -19.42
CA TYR A 3 2.97 4.34 -20.29
C TYR A 3 2.90 3.89 -21.74
N ARG A 4 2.12 4.59 -22.55
CA ARG A 4 2.04 4.38 -23.99
C ARG A 4 2.57 5.63 -24.69
N GLU A 5 3.71 5.48 -25.36
CA GLU A 5 4.38 6.60 -26.03
C GLU A 5 3.53 7.21 -27.15
N TYR A 6 2.84 6.37 -27.92
CA TYR A 6 2.04 6.77 -29.07
C TYR A 6 1.01 7.87 -28.78
N ASP A 7 0.38 7.85 -27.61
CA ASP A 7 -0.63 8.82 -27.19
C ASP A 7 -0.23 9.58 -25.91
N SER A 8 1.04 9.45 -25.48
CA SER A 8 1.60 10.07 -24.28
C SER A 8 0.72 9.91 -23.03
N THR A 9 0.16 8.70 -22.85
CA THR A 9 -0.85 8.43 -21.81
C THR A 9 -0.44 7.27 -20.90
N PHE A 10 -0.74 7.41 -19.61
CA PHE A 10 -0.62 6.34 -18.62
C PHE A 10 -1.90 5.54 -18.55
N TYR A 11 -1.75 4.22 -18.43
CA TYR A 11 -2.86 3.29 -18.31
C TYR A 11 -2.69 2.41 -17.07
N TRP A 12 -3.79 2.19 -16.36
CA TRP A 12 -3.91 1.22 -15.29
C TRP A 12 -4.92 0.15 -15.71
N ILE A 13 -4.61 -1.09 -15.37
CA ILE A 13 -5.50 -2.24 -15.56
C ILE A 13 -5.48 -3.07 -14.28
N GLY A 14 -6.63 -3.62 -13.91
CA GLY A 14 -6.72 -4.54 -12.78
C GLY A 14 -8.06 -5.27 -12.71
N CYS A 15 -8.01 -6.54 -12.32
CA CYS A 15 -9.20 -7.31 -11.95
C CYS A 15 -9.60 -7.00 -10.51
N VAL A 16 -10.90 -6.82 -10.27
CA VAL A 16 -11.49 -6.62 -8.93
C VAL A 16 -12.57 -7.68 -8.70
N ASP A 17 -12.66 -8.17 -7.46
CA ASP A 17 -13.61 -9.18 -6.99
C ASP A 17 -13.60 -10.50 -7.80
N PHE A 18 -12.44 -10.85 -8.37
CA PHE A 18 -12.28 -12.02 -9.24
C PHE A 18 -13.28 -12.08 -10.41
N LYS A 19 -13.81 -10.92 -10.81
CA LYS A 19 -14.95 -10.84 -11.73
C LYS A 19 -14.67 -9.94 -12.92
N THR A 20 -14.41 -8.66 -12.66
CA THR A 20 -14.36 -7.63 -13.70
C THR A 20 -12.97 -7.02 -13.78
N THR A 21 -12.46 -6.87 -15.00
CA THR A 21 -11.23 -6.12 -15.26
C THR A 21 -11.57 -4.71 -15.70
N TYR A 22 -10.99 -3.73 -15.02
CA TYR A 22 -11.17 -2.31 -15.33
C TYR A 22 -9.90 -1.72 -15.91
N ILE A 23 -10.07 -0.78 -16.84
CA ILE A 23 -8.97 -0.04 -17.46
C ILE A 23 -9.22 1.45 -17.29
N TYR A 24 -8.22 2.16 -16.78
CA TYR A 24 -8.23 3.60 -16.56
C TYR A 24 -7.06 4.25 -17.26
N LYS A 25 -7.21 5.52 -17.65
CA LYS A 25 -6.13 6.33 -18.23
C LYS A 25 -5.96 7.69 -17.56
N ALA A 26 -4.76 8.24 -17.63
CA ALA A 26 -4.42 9.59 -17.22
C ALA A 26 -3.25 10.15 -18.06
N SER A 27 -3.23 11.46 -18.31
CA SER A 27 -2.08 12.13 -18.94
C SER A 27 -0.93 12.38 -17.97
N ASP A 28 -1.22 12.37 -16.67
CA ASP A 28 -0.28 12.53 -15.57
C ASP A 28 -0.58 11.43 -14.53
N PRO A 29 0.40 10.61 -14.11
CA PRO A 29 0.17 9.55 -13.14
C PRO A 29 -0.27 10.07 -11.76
N ALA A 30 0.03 11.34 -11.43
CA ALA A 30 -0.43 12.02 -10.23
C ALA A 30 -1.76 12.77 -10.42
N GLY A 31 -2.31 12.75 -11.64
CA GLY A 31 -3.52 13.45 -12.03
C GLY A 31 -4.80 12.63 -11.85
N THR A 32 -5.86 13.08 -12.52
CA THR A 32 -7.16 12.42 -12.51
C THR A 32 -7.19 11.25 -13.49
N TRP A 33 -7.70 10.12 -13.02
CA TRP A 33 -7.85 8.90 -13.81
C TRP A 33 -9.30 8.76 -14.32
N SER A 34 -9.47 8.43 -15.60
CA SER A 34 -10.77 8.20 -16.23
C SER A 34 -10.91 6.76 -16.69
N LYS A 35 -12.06 6.13 -16.41
CA LYS A 35 -12.36 4.77 -16.89
C LYS A 35 -12.50 4.77 -18.40
N VAL A 36 -11.85 3.83 -19.08
CA VAL A 36 -11.90 3.67 -20.54
C VAL A 36 -12.25 2.27 -21.01
N GLY A 37 -12.17 1.27 -20.12
CA GLY A 37 -12.49 -0.11 -20.46
C GLY A 37 -13.04 -0.87 -19.27
N GLU A 38 -13.93 -1.81 -19.56
CA GLU A 38 -14.50 -2.75 -18.61
C GLU A 38 -14.70 -4.08 -19.33
N ILE A 39 -14.11 -5.14 -18.78
CA ILE A 39 -14.12 -6.47 -19.38
C ILE A 39 -14.71 -7.44 -18.37
N GLY A 40 -15.76 -8.17 -18.77
CA GLY A 40 -16.46 -9.15 -17.91
C GLY A 40 -15.67 -10.42 -17.60
N THR A 41 -14.39 -10.48 -17.98
CA THR A 41 -13.44 -11.53 -17.63
C THR A 41 -12.43 -10.97 -16.65
N CYS A 42 -12.17 -11.70 -15.56
CA CYS A 42 -11.11 -11.35 -14.64
C CYS A 42 -9.74 -11.71 -15.22
N TYR A 43 -8.95 -10.70 -15.53
CA TYR A 43 -7.53 -10.85 -15.80
C TYR A 43 -6.79 -10.82 -14.47
N TYR A 44 -6.87 -11.94 -13.75
CA TYR A 44 -6.19 -12.13 -12.48
C TYR A 44 -4.68 -11.93 -12.65
N ASP A 45 -4.07 -11.11 -11.78
CA ASP A 45 -2.63 -10.83 -11.80
C ASP A 45 -2.10 -10.39 -13.17
N CYS A 46 -2.77 -9.40 -13.76
CA CYS A 46 -2.53 -9.00 -15.14
C CYS A 46 -1.33 -8.06 -15.36
N GLY A 47 -0.64 -8.25 -16.48
CA GLY A 47 0.41 -7.38 -17.00
C GLY A 47 0.15 -6.97 -18.44
N MET A 48 -0.12 -5.68 -18.65
CA MET A 48 -0.39 -5.11 -19.97
C MET A 48 0.90 -4.77 -20.73
N LEU A 49 0.86 -4.93 -22.05
CA LEU A 49 1.88 -4.55 -23.02
C LEU A 49 1.21 -3.80 -24.18
N PHE A 50 1.76 -2.64 -24.53
CA PHE A 50 1.49 -2.00 -25.81
C PHE A 50 2.58 -2.39 -26.81
N ASP A 51 2.17 -2.86 -27.99
CA ASP A 51 3.08 -3.10 -29.13
C ASP A 51 2.57 -2.37 -30.36
N GLY A 52 3.03 -1.12 -30.51
CA GLY A 52 2.45 -0.16 -31.44
C GLY A 52 0.98 0.12 -31.12
N GLN A 53 0.10 -0.20 -32.06
CA GLN A 53 -1.34 -0.06 -31.87
C GLN A 53 -1.98 -1.23 -31.12
N ASN A 54 -1.32 -2.39 -31.08
CA ASN A 54 -1.87 -3.58 -30.44
C ASN A 54 -1.74 -3.50 -28.92
N ILE A 55 -2.74 -4.07 -28.25
CA ILE A 55 -2.82 -4.11 -26.78
C ILE A 55 -2.90 -5.58 -26.37
N TYR A 56 -1.96 -6.01 -25.55
CA TYR A 56 -1.90 -7.37 -25.00
C TYR A 56 -1.94 -7.32 -23.49
N VAL A 57 -2.57 -8.31 -22.87
CA VAL A 57 -2.64 -8.46 -21.42
C VAL A 57 -2.34 -9.92 -21.07
N ALA A 58 -1.18 -10.16 -20.47
CA ALA A 58 -0.87 -11.47 -19.86
C ALA A 58 -1.55 -11.56 -18.50
N TYR A 59 -2.16 -12.70 -18.17
CA TYR A 59 -2.86 -12.90 -16.89
C TYR A 59 -3.04 -14.39 -16.57
N GLY A 60 -3.45 -14.67 -15.34
CA GLY A 60 -3.82 -16.00 -14.86
C GLY A 60 -2.90 -16.51 -13.76
N ASN A 61 -3.30 -17.64 -13.17
CA ASN A 61 -2.54 -18.38 -12.18
C ASN A 61 -2.40 -19.83 -12.65
N THR A 62 -1.18 -20.38 -12.65
CA THR A 62 -0.79 -21.71 -13.14
C THR A 62 -0.93 -21.91 -14.65
N LYS A 63 -2.03 -21.42 -15.23
CA LYS A 63 -2.29 -21.31 -16.67
C LYS A 63 -2.20 -19.84 -17.06
N ILE A 64 -1.18 -19.49 -17.82
CA ILE A 64 -0.98 -18.11 -18.28
C ILE A 64 -1.62 -17.94 -19.64
N SER A 65 -2.48 -16.94 -19.74
CA SER A 65 -3.14 -16.53 -20.98
C SER A 65 -2.70 -15.14 -21.40
N VAL A 66 -2.72 -14.87 -22.69
CA VAL A 66 -2.57 -13.52 -23.25
C VAL A 66 -3.86 -13.16 -23.97
N ALA A 67 -4.53 -12.12 -23.49
CA ALA A 67 -5.63 -11.48 -24.19
C ALA A 67 -5.09 -10.44 -25.18
N GLN A 68 -5.63 -10.40 -26.40
CA GLN A 68 -5.52 -9.24 -27.27
C GLN A 68 -6.77 -8.38 -27.07
N LEU A 69 -6.61 -7.07 -26.94
CA LEU A 69 -7.72 -6.13 -26.87
C LEU A 69 -7.90 -5.38 -28.20
N ASN A 70 -9.12 -4.92 -28.44
CA ASN A 70 -9.42 -3.92 -29.46
C ASN A 70 -8.93 -2.53 -29.00
N ASN A 71 -8.88 -1.57 -29.93
CA ASN A 71 -8.46 -0.20 -29.63
C ASN A 71 -9.42 0.56 -28.67
N ASP A 72 -10.65 0.06 -28.52
CA ASP A 72 -11.65 0.52 -27.54
C ASP A 72 -11.57 -0.22 -26.20
N PHE A 73 -10.49 -0.97 -25.98
CA PHE A 73 -10.20 -1.76 -24.77
C PHE A 73 -11.18 -2.90 -24.47
N THR A 74 -12.00 -3.32 -25.43
CA THR A 74 -12.79 -4.55 -25.32
C THR A 74 -11.93 -5.79 -25.63
N GLN A 75 -12.28 -6.94 -25.03
CA GLN A 75 -11.59 -8.19 -25.31
C GLN A 75 -11.82 -8.63 -26.76
N LYS A 76 -10.74 -8.81 -27.53
CA LYS A 76 -10.78 -9.30 -28.91
C LYS A 76 -10.61 -10.82 -28.97
N SER A 77 -9.59 -11.35 -28.31
CA SER A 77 -9.30 -12.78 -28.26
C SER A 77 -8.44 -13.11 -27.05
N THR A 78 -8.40 -14.39 -26.69
CA THR A 78 -7.54 -14.91 -25.61
C THR A 78 -6.88 -16.20 -26.08
N THR A 79 -5.58 -16.32 -25.83
CA THR A 79 -4.79 -17.54 -26.07
C THR A 79 -4.14 -17.99 -24.76
N GLN A 80 -4.33 -19.24 -24.35
CA GLN A 80 -3.51 -19.81 -23.27
C GLN A 80 -2.11 -20.09 -23.82
N VAL A 81 -1.12 -19.34 -23.35
CA VAL A 81 0.24 -19.36 -23.91
C VAL A 81 1.19 -20.30 -23.16
N TYR A 82 0.86 -20.64 -21.92
CA TYR A 82 1.67 -21.54 -21.10
C TYR A 82 0.82 -22.22 -20.01
N SER A 83 1.14 -23.49 -19.71
CA SER A 83 0.55 -24.23 -18.59
C SER A 83 1.67 -24.80 -17.74
N SER A 84 1.72 -24.37 -16.48
CA SER A 84 2.71 -24.80 -15.49
C SER A 84 2.21 -26.01 -14.69
N SER A 85 3.13 -26.82 -14.18
CA SER A 85 2.84 -27.87 -13.17
C SER A 85 2.88 -27.34 -11.74
N ILE A 86 3.36 -26.10 -11.55
CA ILE A 86 3.44 -25.39 -10.27
C ILE A 86 2.69 -24.06 -10.34
N THR A 87 2.25 -23.56 -9.20
CA THR A 87 1.63 -22.23 -9.10
C THR A 87 2.59 -21.17 -9.62
N ILE A 88 2.14 -20.42 -10.62
CA ILE A 88 2.78 -19.21 -11.11
C ILE A 88 1.74 -18.11 -11.30
N GLU A 89 2.05 -16.87 -10.96
CA GLU A 89 1.14 -15.72 -11.06
C GLU A 89 1.91 -14.39 -11.21
N GLY A 90 1.28 -13.25 -10.95
CA GLY A 90 1.91 -11.93 -11.02
C GLY A 90 2.46 -11.57 -12.40
N SER A 91 1.68 -11.73 -13.47
CA SER A 91 2.18 -11.58 -14.84
C SER A 91 2.65 -10.15 -15.13
N HIS A 92 3.87 -10.01 -15.63
CA HIS A 92 4.38 -8.75 -16.21
C HIS A 92 4.89 -8.99 -17.63
N MET A 93 4.11 -8.55 -18.63
CA MET A 93 4.44 -8.71 -20.04
C MET A 93 5.36 -7.59 -20.55
N LYS A 94 6.40 -7.93 -21.29
CA LYS A 94 7.38 -7.00 -21.88
C LYS A 94 7.76 -7.42 -23.30
N LYS A 95 8.05 -6.45 -24.15
CA LYS A 95 8.75 -6.66 -25.43
C LYS A 95 10.16 -6.10 -25.30
N ILE A 96 11.17 -6.93 -25.47
CA ILE A 96 12.59 -6.57 -25.31
C ILE A 96 13.34 -7.15 -26.51
N ASN A 97 14.05 -6.30 -27.26
CA ASN A 97 14.82 -6.72 -28.45
C ASN A 97 14.04 -7.63 -29.41
N ASN A 98 12.80 -7.22 -29.73
CA ASN A 98 11.85 -7.95 -30.58
C ASN A 98 11.46 -9.37 -30.11
N ARG A 99 11.66 -9.67 -28.83
CA ARG A 99 11.19 -10.89 -28.16
C ARG A 99 10.16 -10.53 -27.09
N TYR A 100 9.27 -11.47 -26.79
CA TYR A 100 8.20 -11.26 -25.82
C TYR A 100 8.48 -12.04 -24.55
N TYR A 101 8.34 -11.38 -23.42
CA TYR A 101 8.62 -11.92 -22.09
C TYR A 101 7.37 -11.78 -21.23
N ILE A 102 7.11 -12.78 -20.39
CA ILE A 102 6.16 -12.68 -19.27
C ILE A 102 6.93 -13.11 -18.02
N PHE A 103 7.20 -12.15 -17.15
CA PHE A 103 7.74 -12.42 -15.82
C PHE A 103 6.60 -12.88 -14.93
N VAL A 104 6.82 -13.97 -14.20
CA VAL A 104 5.84 -14.58 -13.31
C VAL A 104 6.53 -15.04 -12.04
N THR A 105 5.86 -14.86 -10.90
CA THR A 105 6.35 -15.36 -9.63
C THR A 105 5.87 -16.79 -9.38
N GLN A 106 6.68 -17.61 -8.72
CA GLN A 106 6.18 -18.71 -7.92
C GLN A 106 6.10 -18.20 -6.46
N PRO A 107 4.89 -17.90 -5.97
CA PRO A 107 4.73 -17.32 -4.65
C PRO A 107 5.34 -18.20 -3.55
N ALA A 108 6.07 -17.67 -2.59
CA ALA A 108 6.49 -16.27 -2.41
C ALA A 108 8.03 -16.16 -2.38
N SER A 109 8.73 -16.86 -3.29
CA SER A 109 10.21 -16.90 -3.23
C SER A 109 10.95 -16.96 -4.56
N ASN A 110 10.30 -17.32 -5.66
CA ASN A 110 10.99 -17.48 -6.94
C ASN A 110 10.36 -16.60 -8.02
N GLU A 111 11.18 -16.23 -8.99
CA GLU A 111 10.75 -15.51 -10.19
C GLU A 111 11.18 -16.30 -11.42
N TYR A 112 10.28 -16.43 -12.38
CA TYR A 112 10.45 -17.15 -13.62
C TYR A 112 10.16 -16.24 -14.81
N VAL A 113 10.67 -16.66 -15.97
CA VAL A 113 10.47 -15.96 -17.22
C VAL A 113 9.91 -16.93 -18.24
N LEU A 114 8.79 -16.54 -18.83
CA LEU A 114 8.29 -17.08 -20.07
C LEU A 114 8.85 -16.24 -21.22
N LYS A 115 9.45 -16.84 -22.24
CA LYS A 115 10.00 -16.13 -23.41
C LYS A 115 9.44 -16.69 -24.73
N SER A 116 9.05 -15.82 -25.64
CA SER A 116 8.69 -16.15 -27.02
C SER A 116 9.51 -15.36 -28.03
N ASN A 117 9.99 -16.06 -29.07
CA ASN A 117 10.58 -15.47 -30.27
C ASN A 117 9.58 -15.35 -31.43
N SER A 118 8.38 -15.95 -31.30
CA SER A 118 7.42 -16.08 -32.40
C SER A 118 6.32 -15.01 -32.37
N GLY A 119 6.07 -14.40 -31.22
CA GLY A 119 5.06 -13.35 -31.08
C GLY A 119 4.51 -13.22 -29.67
N PRO A 120 3.60 -12.25 -29.44
CA PRO A 120 2.97 -12.02 -28.13
C PRO A 120 2.02 -13.16 -27.71
N LEU A 121 1.60 -14.01 -28.64
CA LEU A 121 0.74 -15.16 -28.40
C LEU A 121 1.52 -16.49 -28.32
N GLY A 122 2.84 -16.44 -28.30
CA GLY A 122 3.69 -17.60 -28.11
C GLY A 122 4.05 -18.36 -29.39
N PRO A 123 4.51 -19.63 -29.26
CA PRO A 123 4.67 -20.37 -28.01
C PRO A 123 5.70 -19.74 -27.07
N TYR A 124 5.57 -20.02 -25.77
CA TYR A 124 6.50 -19.54 -24.73
C TYR A 124 7.32 -20.69 -24.14
N GLU A 125 8.62 -20.49 -24.07
CA GLU A 125 9.56 -21.32 -23.30
C GLU A 125 9.67 -20.80 -21.87
N PHE A 126 10.05 -21.65 -20.93
CA PHE A 126 10.14 -21.33 -19.50
C PHE A 126 11.57 -21.46 -18.97
N LYS A 127 12.01 -20.50 -18.15
CA LYS A 127 13.27 -20.59 -17.39
C LYS A 127 13.15 -19.91 -16.04
N ILE A 128 13.93 -20.40 -15.07
CA ILE A 128 14.07 -19.73 -13.77
C ILE A 128 14.87 -18.44 -13.96
N PHE A 129 14.35 -17.32 -13.45
CA PHE A 129 15.08 -16.04 -13.39
C PHE A 129 15.85 -15.94 -12.07
N THR A 130 15.15 -16.11 -10.94
CA THR A 130 15.75 -16.13 -9.60
C THR A 130 15.09 -17.18 -8.73
N LYS A 131 15.89 -17.87 -7.91
CA LYS A 131 15.40 -18.85 -6.94
C LYS A 131 15.79 -18.43 -5.53
N ALA A 132 14.79 -18.09 -4.71
CA ALA A 132 14.92 -17.66 -3.32
C ALA A 132 16.11 -16.70 -3.10
N PRO A 133 16.20 -15.57 -3.85
CA PRO A 133 17.32 -14.64 -3.68
C PRO A 133 17.35 -14.11 -2.24
N ALA A 134 18.54 -13.88 -1.70
CA ALA A 134 18.69 -13.34 -0.35
C ALA A 134 18.13 -11.90 -0.27
N SER A 135 17.39 -11.60 0.79
CA SER A 135 16.92 -10.26 1.11
C SER A 135 18.00 -9.46 1.83
N GLY A 136 18.07 -8.14 1.58
CA GLY A 136 18.84 -7.20 2.37
C GLY A 136 18.19 -6.80 3.70
N ILE A 137 16.96 -7.25 3.97
CA ILE A 137 16.22 -6.98 5.21
C ILE A 137 16.26 -8.24 6.09
N GLN A 138 16.86 -8.14 7.27
CA GLN A 138 16.93 -9.27 8.19
C GLN A 138 15.53 -9.67 8.70
N GLY A 139 15.25 -10.97 8.70
CA GLY A 139 13.99 -11.54 9.18
C GLY A 139 12.81 -11.40 8.20
N SER A 140 13.05 -10.93 6.97
CA SER A 140 12.03 -10.83 5.92
C SER A 140 11.98 -12.08 5.02
N GLY A 141 10.97 -12.14 4.14
CA GLY A 141 10.93 -13.10 3.03
C GLY A 141 11.94 -12.81 1.91
N ASN A 142 11.83 -13.54 0.80
CA ASN A 142 12.69 -13.38 -0.37
C ASN A 142 12.11 -12.34 -1.36
N PRO A 143 12.95 -11.57 -2.09
CA PRO A 143 12.53 -10.81 -3.25
C PRO A 143 11.87 -11.71 -4.31
N HIS A 144 10.62 -11.43 -4.66
CA HIS A 144 9.85 -12.12 -5.70
C HIS A 144 8.78 -11.18 -6.29
N GLN A 145 8.22 -11.56 -7.45
CA GLN A 145 7.23 -10.77 -8.17
C GLN A 145 7.77 -9.36 -8.53
N GLY A 146 6.92 -8.50 -9.08
CA GLY A 146 7.31 -7.19 -9.59
C GLY A 146 7.73 -7.28 -11.04
N SER A 147 8.51 -6.30 -11.51
CA SER A 147 8.76 -6.14 -12.94
C SER A 147 10.20 -5.77 -13.24
N VAL A 148 10.54 -5.78 -14.53
CA VAL A 148 11.84 -5.33 -15.02
C VAL A 148 11.73 -3.95 -15.67
N VAL A 149 12.81 -3.18 -15.52
CA VAL A 149 12.94 -1.84 -16.05
C VAL A 149 14.37 -1.61 -16.50
N ASP A 150 14.52 -0.88 -17.61
CA ASP A 150 15.79 -0.43 -18.15
C ASP A 150 16.07 1.04 -17.80
N THR A 151 17.34 1.40 -17.79
CA THR A 151 17.79 2.79 -17.72
C THR A 151 17.91 3.37 -19.14
N PRO A 152 18.02 4.70 -19.30
CA PRO A 152 18.30 5.31 -20.60
C PRO A 152 19.58 4.80 -21.29
N ASN A 153 20.53 4.24 -20.52
CA ASN A 153 21.77 3.65 -21.03
C ASN A 153 21.62 2.17 -21.43
N GLY A 154 20.44 1.57 -21.25
CA GLY A 154 20.17 0.17 -21.56
C GLY A 154 20.56 -0.83 -20.46
N ASP A 155 20.92 -0.38 -19.27
CA ASP A 155 21.14 -1.26 -18.11
C ASP A 155 19.80 -1.74 -17.54
N TRP A 156 19.72 -3.02 -17.20
CA TRP A 156 18.48 -3.66 -16.75
C TRP A 156 18.47 -3.93 -15.24
N TYR A 157 17.31 -3.68 -14.63
CA TYR A 157 17.05 -3.87 -13.22
C TYR A 157 15.74 -4.62 -12.98
N TYR A 158 15.78 -5.51 -12.00
CA TYR A 158 14.61 -6.22 -11.50
C TYR A 158 14.09 -5.48 -10.27
N LEU A 159 12.93 -4.84 -10.42
CA LEU A 159 12.19 -4.15 -9.37
C LEU A 159 11.16 -5.12 -8.79
N SER A 160 11.54 -5.75 -7.69
CA SER A 160 10.79 -6.76 -6.96
C SER A 160 10.18 -6.17 -5.68
N PHE A 161 9.57 -7.00 -4.83
CA PHE A 161 9.27 -6.65 -3.45
C PHE A 161 9.65 -7.78 -2.47
N ILE A 162 9.82 -7.40 -1.21
CA ILE A 162 10.16 -8.26 -0.09
C ILE A 162 8.99 -8.27 0.90
N ASP A 163 8.57 -9.46 1.34
CA ASP A 163 7.64 -9.63 2.47
C ASP A 163 8.32 -9.24 3.79
N ALA A 164 8.18 -7.98 4.18
CA ALA A 164 8.78 -7.35 5.36
C ALA A 164 7.72 -7.03 6.44
N TYR A 165 6.90 -8.03 6.80
CA TYR A 165 5.90 -7.89 7.86
C TYR A 165 6.56 -7.68 9.24
N PRO A 166 5.96 -6.88 10.14
CA PRO A 166 4.60 -6.31 10.06
C PRO A 166 4.46 -5.04 9.20
N GLY A 167 5.56 -4.50 8.66
CA GLY A 167 5.56 -3.31 7.80
C GLY A 167 4.87 -3.49 6.45
N GLY A 168 4.72 -4.72 5.99
CA GLY A 168 4.07 -5.08 4.73
C GLY A 168 5.10 -5.48 3.68
N ARG A 169 4.86 -5.10 2.42
CA ARG A 169 5.71 -5.49 1.29
C ARG A 169 6.51 -4.29 0.79
N SER A 170 7.84 -4.40 0.81
CA SER A 170 8.76 -3.29 0.51
C SER A 170 9.46 -3.51 -0.83
N PRO A 171 9.56 -2.51 -1.72
CA PRO A 171 10.22 -2.66 -3.01
C PRO A 171 11.72 -2.94 -2.84
N ALA A 172 12.28 -3.75 -3.74
CA ALA A 172 13.69 -4.10 -3.78
C ALA A 172 14.20 -4.06 -5.22
N LEU A 173 15.43 -3.60 -5.45
CA LEU A 173 15.99 -3.42 -6.78
C LEU A 173 17.34 -4.12 -6.88
N ALA A 174 17.52 -4.96 -7.91
CA ALA A 174 18.81 -5.58 -8.22
C ALA A 174 19.09 -5.56 -9.72
N PRO A 175 20.34 -5.33 -10.15
CA PRO A 175 20.71 -5.36 -11.55
C PRO A 175 20.73 -6.79 -12.10
N PHE A 176 20.36 -6.95 -13.37
CA PHE A 176 20.42 -8.22 -14.08
C PHE A 176 20.97 -8.05 -15.50
N VAL A 177 21.28 -9.17 -16.15
CA VAL A 177 21.79 -9.21 -17.54
C VAL A 177 21.05 -10.28 -18.33
N PHE A 178 21.03 -10.12 -19.65
CA PHE A 178 20.59 -11.15 -20.58
C PHE A 178 21.80 -11.93 -21.12
N ASP A 179 21.68 -13.25 -21.20
CA ASP A 179 22.64 -14.09 -21.93
C ASP A 179 22.49 -13.91 -23.47
N SER A 180 23.36 -14.55 -24.24
CA SER A 180 23.33 -14.47 -25.71
C SER A 180 22.03 -15.02 -26.33
N GLN A 181 21.31 -15.88 -25.60
CA GLN A 181 20.01 -16.40 -26.01
C GLN A 181 18.84 -15.51 -25.54
N GLY A 182 19.13 -14.40 -24.86
CA GLY A 182 18.14 -13.45 -24.35
C GLY A 182 17.43 -13.92 -23.08
N TRP A 183 18.03 -14.81 -22.28
CA TRP A 183 17.49 -15.17 -20.96
C TRP A 183 18.09 -14.31 -19.85
N PRO A 184 17.28 -13.81 -18.90
CA PRO A 184 17.79 -12.96 -17.84
C PRO A 184 18.36 -13.77 -16.65
N SER A 185 19.35 -13.20 -15.97
CA SER A 185 19.87 -13.65 -14.67
C SER A 185 20.42 -12.46 -13.89
N LEU A 186 20.28 -12.46 -12.55
CA LEU A 186 20.89 -11.42 -11.71
C LEU A 186 22.40 -11.29 -11.98
N LYS A 187 22.94 -10.07 -11.91
CA LYS A 187 24.40 -9.85 -12.02
C LYS A 187 25.15 -10.50 -10.86
N ALA A 188 24.54 -10.55 -9.67
CA ALA A 188 25.05 -11.24 -8.49
C ALA A 188 23.92 -12.05 -7.83
N THR A 189 24.22 -13.26 -7.35
CA THR A 189 23.23 -14.15 -6.72
C THR A 189 22.62 -13.55 -5.45
N ASN A 190 23.39 -12.74 -4.72
CA ASN A 190 22.96 -11.97 -3.56
C ASN A 190 22.64 -10.50 -3.91
N GLY A 191 22.31 -10.20 -5.17
CA GLY A 191 22.16 -8.84 -5.68
C GLY A 191 21.18 -7.95 -4.91
N PHE A 192 20.18 -8.52 -4.24
CA PHE A 192 19.24 -7.78 -3.37
C PHE A 192 19.74 -7.57 -1.93
N ALA A 193 20.75 -8.32 -1.51
CA ALA A 193 21.33 -8.29 -0.16
C ALA A 193 22.64 -7.50 -0.08
N ILE A 194 23.06 -6.87 -1.17
CA ILE A 194 24.26 -6.03 -1.25
C ILE A 194 23.90 -4.62 -1.71
N ALA A 195 24.77 -3.66 -1.40
CA ALA A 195 24.65 -2.32 -1.93
C ALA A 195 24.90 -2.34 -3.45
N ASN A 196 23.97 -1.79 -4.22
CA ASN A 196 24.15 -1.54 -5.65
C ASN A 196 24.26 -0.04 -5.89
N PRO A 197 25.06 0.41 -6.86
CA PRO A 197 25.04 1.80 -7.31
C PRO A 197 23.63 2.22 -7.74
N TYR A 198 23.26 3.46 -7.43
CA TYR A 198 22.00 4.02 -7.91
C TYR A 198 22.00 4.02 -9.45
N PRO A 199 20.93 3.56 -10.11
CA PRO A 199 20.95 3.20 -11.54
C PRO A 199 21.06 4.39 -12.50
N VAL A 200 20.70 5.58 -12.03
CA VAL A 200 20.63 6.82 -12.81
C VAL A 200 21.18 7.99 -12.00
N THR A 201 21.22 9.19 -12.56
CA THR A 201 21.48 10.39 -11.75
C THR A 201 20.31 10.59 -10.77
N SER A 202 20.62 10.66 -9.47
CA SER A 202 19.60 10.93 -8.46
C SER A 202 18.98 12.32 -8.65
N VAL A 203 17.66 12.39 -8.57
CA VAL A 203 16.91 13.65 -8.62
C VAL A 203 16.36 13.95 -7.23
N PRO A 204 16.37 15.22 -6.77
CA PRO A 204 15.74 15.57 -5.51
C PRO A 204 14.25 15.26 -5.53
N VAL A 205 13.78 14.50 -4.54
CA VAL A 205 12.36 14.21 -4.33
C VAL A 205 11.90 14.79 -3.01
N LYS A 206 10.60 15.10 -2.90
CA LYS A 206 10.01 15.57 -1.64
C LYS A 206 10.22 14.53 -0.54
N SER A 207 10.59 14.98 0.65
CA SER A 207 10.67 14.10 1.83
C SER A 207 9.35 13.37 2.06
N THR A 208 9.44 12.09 2.38
CA THR A 208 8.31 11.25 2.80
C THR A 208 7.97 11.42 4.29
N THR A 209 8.84 12.11 5.05
CA THR A 209 8.63 12.51 6.45
C THR A 209 8.41 14.01 6.56
N GLY A 210 7.92 14.44 7.72
CA GLY A 210 7.66 15.82 8.05
C GLY A 210 6.21 16.04 8.51
N THR A 211 5.84 17.31 8.61
CA THR A 211 4.51 17.72 9.08
C THR A 211 3.60 18.07 7.90
N ASP A 212 2.42 17.46 7.86
CA ASP A 212 1.29 17.88 7.03
C ASP A 212 0.30 18.67 7.90
N THR A 213 0.10 19.95 7.55
CA THR A 213 -0.88 20.83 8.21
C THR A 213 -2.20 20.91 7.44
N PHE A 214 -2.37 20.13 6.37
CA PHE A 214 -3.56 20.12 5.52
C PHE A 214 -3.92 21.50 4.93
N SER A 215 -2.92 22.36 4.76
CA SER A 215 -3.07 23.75 4.27
C SER A 215 -3.34 23.86 2.77
N SER A 216 -3.05 22.80 2.00
CA SER A 216 -3.31 22.73 0.55
C SER A 216 -4.80 22.63 0.19
N GLY A 217 -5.69 22.36 1.15
CA GLY A 217 -7.11 22.11 0.91
C GLY A 217 -7.39 20.79 0.17
N LYS A 218 -6.39 19.89 0.06
CA LYS A 218 -6.54 18.55 -0.52
C LYS A 218 -5.56 17.55 0.09
N LEU A 219 -5.94 16.29 0.14
CA LEU A 219 -5.04 15.21 0.56
C LEU A 219 -3.98 14.96 -0.52
N GLY A 220 -2.72 14.83 -0.09
CA GLY A 220 -1.64 14.33 -0.95
C GLY A 220 -1.70 12.82 -1.19
N PRO A 221 -0.88 12.27 -2.11
CA PRO A 221 -0.92 10.86 -2.51
C PRO A 221 -0.51 9.87 -1.41
N GLN A 222 0.09 10.36 -0.32
CA GLN A 222 0.46 9.54 0.84
C GLN A 222 -0.76 9.12 1.70
N TRP A 223 -1.89 9.78 1.51
CA TRP A 223 -3.11 9.60 2.28
C TRP A 223 -4.13 8.73 1.55
N GLU A 224 -4.66 7.72 2.23
CA GLU A 224 -5.68 6.82 1.68
C GLU A 224 -6.73 6.53 2.76
N TRP A 225 -8.01 6.56 2.38
CA TRP A 225 -9.11 6.20 3.28
C TRP A 225 -9.22 4.68 3.42
N ASN A 226 -9.61 4.20 4.61
CA ASN A 226 -10.16 2.86 4.73
C ASN A 226 -11.56 2.85 4.09
N HIS A 227 -11.72 2.09 3.00
CA HIS A 227 -12.88 2.13 2.11
C HIS A 227 -13.12 3.53 1.48
N ASN A 228 -14.17 3.66 0.68
CA ASN A 228 -14.58 4.96 0.15
C ASN A 228 -15.08 5.88 1.28
N PRO A 229 -14.62 7.15 1.35
CA PRO A 229 -15.09 8.09 2.35
C PRO A 229 -16.52 8.56 2.07
N ASP A 230 -17.22 9.00 3.12
CA ASP A 230 -18.35 9.92 2.99
C ASP A 230 -17.79 11.34 2.80
N THR A 231 -17.87 11.81 1.55
CA THR A 231 -17.34 13.11 1.13
C THR A 231 -18.11 14.31 1.72
N SER A 232 -19.30 14.08 2.30
CA SER A 232 -20.03 15.12 3.03
C SER A 232 -19.55 15.32 4.48
N LYS A 233 -18.66 14.44 4.97
CA LYS A 233 -18.24 14.36 6.37
C LYS A 233 -16.77 14.68 6.61
N PHE A 234 -16.05 15.12 5.59
CA PHE A 234 -14.73 15.74 5.78
C PHE A 234 -14.60 17.02 4.95
N SER A 235 -13.77 17.94 5.43
CA SER A 235 -13.44 19.18 4.74
C SER A 235 -12.10 19.72 5.25
N PHE A 236 -11.64 20.84 4.70
CA PHE A 236 -10.43 21.52 5.16
C PHE A 236 -10.79 22.86 5.78
N ALA A 237 -10.21 23.17 6.94
CA ALA A 237 -10.44 24.43 7.63
C ALA A 237 -9.67 25.58 6.97
N ALA A 238 -10.21 26.80 7.08
CA ALA A 238 -9.54 28.01 6.61
C ALA A 238 -8.23 28.20 7.41
N GLY A 239 -7.10 28.25 6.72
CA GLY A 239 -5.77 28.33 7.34
C GLY A 239 -5.10 26.98 7.63
N GLY A 240 -5.72 25.86 7.23
CA GLY A 240 -5.20 24.51 7.41
C GLY A 240 -5.94 23.70 8.47
N GLY A 241 -5.72 22.40 8.44
CA GLY A 241 -6.40 21.41 9.27
C GLY A 241 -7.46 20.61 8.51
N LEU A 242 -7.50 19.30 8.77
CA LEU A 242 -8.51 18.38 8.25
C LEU A 242 -9.67 18.29 9.26
N VAL A 243 -10.86 18.69 8.84
CA VAL A 243 -12.09 18.55 9.64
C VAL A 243 -12.67 17.17 9.39
N LEU A 244 -12.87 16.39 10.45
CA LEU A 244 -13.54 15.10 10.41
C LEU A 244 -14.83 15.17 11.23
N LYS A 245 -15.99 15.15 10.57
CA LYS A 245 -17.29 14.98 11.23
C LYS A 245 -17.54 13.50 11.46
N THR A 246 -18.31 13.15 12.49
CA THR A 246 -18.73 11.76 12.68
C THR A 246 -19.55 11.30 11.46
N ALA A 247 -19.08 10.21 10.83
CA ALA A 247 -19.66 9.66 9.59
C ALA A 247 -20.40 8.33 9.81
N SER A 248 -20.26 7.73 11.00
CA SER A 248 -20.82 6.44 11.38
C SER A 248 -21.27 6.48 12.84
N VAL A 249 -22.43 5.88 13.12
CA VAL A 249 -22.85 5.51 14.49
C VAL A 249 -22.46 4.05 14.71
N THR A 250 -21.38 3.80 15.46
CA THR A 250 -20.80 2.48 15.68
C THR A 250 -19.90 2.46 16.92
N LYS A 251 -19.65 1.28 17.49
CA LYS A 251 -18.58 1.04 18.49
C LYS A 251 -17.37 0.34 17.89
N ASP A 252 -17.41 0.10 16.59
CA ASP A 252 -16.45 -0.69 15.84
C ASP A 252 -15.65 0.22 14.90
N LEU A 253 -14.35 0.34 15.16
CA LEU A 253 -13.41 1.11 14.34
C LEU A 253 -13.39 0.60 12.89
N TYR A 254 -13.55 -0.71 12.65
CA TYR A 254 -13.51 -1.26 11.30
C TYR A 254 -14.71 -0.85 10.45
N HIS A 255 -15.84 -0.52 11.10
CA HIS A 255 -17.05 0.00 10.46
C HIS A 255 -17.11 1.54 10.45
N ALA A 256 -16.14 2.22 11.05
CA ALA A 256 -16.08 3.67 11.07
C ALA A 256 -15.60 4.21 9.72
N LYS A 257 -16.54 4.80 8.95
CA LYS A 257 -16.22 5.55 7.73
C LYS A 257 -15.28 6.70 8.06
N ASN A 258 -14.55 7.16 7.04
CA ASN A 258 -13.62 8.28 7.14
C ASN A 258 -12.48 8.04 8.14
N THR A 259 -12.03 6.79 8.28
CA THR A 259 -10.71 6.51 8.87
C THR A 259 -9.65 6.79 7.81
N LEU A 260 -8.87 7.86 8.00
CA LEU A 260 -7.80 8.27 7.10
C LEU A 260 -6.50 7.57 7.49
N THR A 261 -5.80 6.97 6.53
CA THR A 261 -4.59 6.19 6.82
C THR A 261 -3.35 6.72 6.13
N HIS A 262 -2.21 6.52 6.78
CA HIS A 262 -0.87 6.75 6.24
C HIS A 262 -0.01 5.50 6.47
N ARG A 263 0.86 5.16 5.51
CA ARG A 263 1.81 4.04 5.66
C ARG A 263 2.78 4.32 6.82
N ILE A 264 3.14 3.30 7.59
CA ILE A 264 4.25 3.40 8.55
C ILE A 264 5.55 3.26 7.74
N LEU A 265 6.49 4.18 7.94
CA LEU A 265 7.78 4.13 7.26
C LEU A 265 8.76 3.31 8.11
N GLY A 266 9.43 2.36 7.47
CA GLY A 266 10.38 1.47 8.12
C GLY A 266 11.77 2.10 8.33
N PRO A 267 12.62 1.50 9.17
CA PRO A 267 12.34 0.29 9.97
C PRO A 267 11.37 0.54 11.14
N ASP A 268 11.27 1.80 11.58
CA ASP A 268 10.36 2.26 12.61
C ASP A 268 10.07 3.75 12.38
N SER A 269 8.88 4.19 12.80
CA SER A 269 8.49 5.61 12.70
C SER A 269 7.49 6.00 13.78
N THR A 270 7.43 7.30 14.03
CA THR A 270 6.51 7.94 14.96
C THR A 270 5.58 8.88 14.21
N ALA A 271 4.27 8.70 14.38
CA ALA A 271 3.25 9.68 13.99
C ALA A 271 2.77 10.45 15.23
N THR A 272 2.64 11.77 15.11
CA THR A 272 1.97 12.62 16.09
C THR A 272 0.88 13.43 15.41
N ILE A 273 -0.36 13.33 15.88
CA ILE A 273 -1.45 14.22 15.45
C ILE A 273 -1.75 15.27 16.51
N GLN A 274 -2.05 16.49 16.07
CA GLN A 274 -2.65 17.52 16.92
C GLN A 274 -4.15 17.59 16.62
N LEU A 275 -4.98 17.33 17.64
CA LEU A 275 -6.43 17.35 17.54
C LEU A 275 -7.02 18.57 18.26
N ASP A 276 -7.89 19.31 17.57
CA ASP A 276 -8.91 20.14 18.19
C ASP A 276 -10.13 19.29 18.52
N ILE A 277 -10.46 19.18 19.81
CA ILE A 277 -11.58 18.39 20.32
C ILE A 277 -12.74 19.25 20.82
N SER A 278 -12.71 20.57 20.57
CA SER A 278 -13.72 21.51 21.08
C SER A 278 -15.14 21.26 20.56
N GLN A 279 -15.27 20.58 19.41
CA GLN A 279 -16.55 20.26 18.77
C GLN A 279 -16.95 18.78 18.92
N MET A 280 -16.29 18.03 19.80
CA MET A 280 -16.69 16.66 20.13
C MET A 280 -17.94 16.66 21.01
N THR A 281 -18.82 15.69 20.78
CA THR A 281 -19.92 15.35 21.70
C THR A 281 -19.49 14.25 22.68
N SER A 282 -20.29 14.01 23.73
CA SER A 282 -20.09 12.88 24.65
C SER A 282 -20.25 11.51 23.99
N THR A 283 -20.79 11.45 22.77
CA THR A 283 -20.94 10.18 22.06
C THR A 283 -19.78 9.91 21.11
N ASP A 284 -18.91 10.90 20.90
CA ASP A 284 -17.85 10.80 19.90
C ASP A 284 -16.63 10.07 20.43
N GLN A 285 -15.92 9.45 19.49
CA GLN A 285 -14.61 8.89 19.69
C GLN A 285 -13.71 9.24 18.50
N ALA A 286 -12.59 9.91 18.78
CA ALA A 286 -11.60 10.30 17.77
C ALA A 286 -10.20 9.97 18.25
N GLY A 287 -9.28 9.64 17.33
CA GLY A 287 -7.95 9.23 17.75
C GLY A 287 -6.97 8.82 16.65
N LEU A 288 -5.90 8.17 17.09
CA LEU A 288 -4.81 7.63 16.28
C LEU A 288 -4.67 6.13 16.55
N SER A 289 -4.81 5.33 15.50
CA SER A 289 -4.76 3.87 15.52
C SER A 289 -3.48 3.34 14.90
N LEU A 290 -2.96 2.28 15.49
CA LEU A 290 -2.12 1.30 14.82
C LEU A 290 -3.05 0.34 14.10
N PHE A 291 -3.32 0.64 12.83
CA PHE A 291 -4.48 0.14 12.08
C PHE A 291 -4.11 -1.03 11.17
N ARG A 292 -4.75 -2.19 11.40
CA ARG A 292 -4.72 -3.41 10.58
C ARG A 292 -5.85 -4.37 11.00
N ASP A 293 -5.81 -5.63 10.60
CA ASP A 293 -6.73 -6.69 11.05
C ASP A 293 -6.66 -6.98 12.56
N ASN A 294 -5.51 -6.75 13.19
CA ASN A 294 -5.39 -6.63 14.64
C ASN A 294 -4.93 -5.22 15.00
N SER A 295 -5.80 -4.44 15.64
CA SER A 295 -5.58 -3.02 15.89
C SER A 295 -5.57 -2.67 17.37
N ALA A 296 -4.91 -1.54 17.66
CA ALA A 296 -5.03 -0.79 18.89
C ALA A 296 -5.10 0.71 18.56
N TYR A 297 -5.65 1.52 19.45
CA TYR A 297 -5.66 2.97 19.28
C TYR A 297 -5.61 3.72 20.60
N ILE A 298 -4.99 4.89 20.54
CA ILE A 298 -5.15 5.95 21.53
C ILE A 298 -6.19 6.94 21.01
N GLY A 299 -7.12 7.35 21.85
CA GLY A 299 -8.21 8.23 21.44
C GLY A 299 -8.79 9.06 22.57
N ILE A 300 -9.71 9.94 22.21
CA ILE A 300 -10.48 10.77 23.12
C ILE A 300 -11.91 10.26 23.13
N ARG A 301 -12.45 10.03 24.32
CA ARG A 301 -13.85 9.65 24.55
C ARG A 301 -14.31 10.27 25.84
N ASN A 302 -15.46 10.95 25.85
CA ASN A 302 -16.00 11.56 27.07
C ASN A 302 -14.99 12.47 27.82
N GLY A 303 -14.20 13.25 27.08
CA GLY A 303 -13.23 14.19 27.67
C GLY A 303 -12.03 13.54 28.35
N VAL A 304 -11.82 12.23 28.20
CA VAL A 304 -10.64 11.52 28.70
C VAL A 304 -9.86 10.89 27.55
N VAL A 305 -8.55 10.70 27.75
CA VAL A 305 -7.72 9.91 26.83
C VAL A 305 -7.93 8.43 27.18
N ILE A 306 -8.16 7.60 26.16
CA ILE A 306 -8.34 6.16 26.31
C ILE A 306 -7.33 5.41 25.45
N LEU A 307 -6.95 4.22 25.90
CA LEU A 307 -6.25 3.22 25.09
C LEU A 307 -7.16 2.00 24.92
N GLN A 308 -7.57 1.74 23.68
CA GLN A 308 -8.34 0.57 23.30
C GLN A 308 -7.44 -0.41 22.54
N ARG A 309 -7.57 -1.71 22.86
CA ARG A 309 -6.69 -2.76 22.33
C ARG A 309 -7.46 -3.99 21.92
N ASP A 310 -6.76 -4.86 21.20
CA ASP A 310 -7.22 -6.20 20.85
C ASP A 310 -8.50 -6.14 19.98
N LEU A 311 -8.57 -5.13 19.09
CA LEU A 311 -9.57 -5.08 18.02
C LEU A 311 -9.18 -6.10 16.96
N THR A 312 -10.10 -6.94 16.50
CA THR A 312 -9.77 -8.03 15.57
C THR A 312 -10.80 -8.21 14.46
N LEU A 313 -10.31 -8.42 13.23
CA LEU A 313 -11.08 -8.90 12.09
C LEU A 313 -10.88 -10.42 11.91
N GLY A 314 -11.91 -11.08 11.41
CA GLY A 314 -11.88 -12.48 10.97
C GLY A 314 -11.50 -12.61 9.50
N ALA A 315 -11.29 -13.85 9.05
CA ALA A 315 -10.89 -14.16 7.67
C ALA A 315 -11.91 -13.69 6.60
N ASN A 316 -13.18 -13.53 6.98
CA ASN A 316 -14.25 -13.01 6.11
C ASN A 316 -14.45 -11.49 6.26
N TRP A 317 -13.44 -10.77 6.77
CA TRP A 317 -13.48 -9.33 7.00
C TRP A 317 -14.56 -8.87 8.01
N ASN A 318 -15.13 -9.80 8.77
CA ASN A 318 -16.10 -9.50 9.82
C ASN A 318 -15.36 -9.15 11.12
N THR A 319 -15.90 -8.18 11.88
CA THR A 319 -15.36 -7.87 13.21
C THR A 319 -15.60 -9.02 14.17
N LEU A 320 -14.51 -9.52 14.76
CA LEU A 320 -14.53 -10.52 15.84
C LEU A 320 -14.49 -9.85 17.22
N SER A 321 -13.84 -8.68 17.31
CA SER A 321 -13.72 -7.91 18.55
C SER A 321 -13.63 -6.42 18.24
N THR A 322 -14.43 -5.60 18.94
CA THR A 322 -14.28 -4.13 19.00
C THR A 322 -13.23 -3.71 20.04
N GLY A 323 -12.48 -4.67 20.56
CA GLY A 323 -11.43 -4.47 21.54
C GLY A 323 -11.92 -4.28 22.97
N ARG A 324 -10.97 -4.03 23.87
CA ARG A 324 -11.19 -3.68 25.28
C ARG A 324 -10.47 -2.39 25.64
N LEU A 325 -11.02 -1.68 26.62
CA LEU A 325 -10.33 -0.56 27.26
C LEU A 325 -9.19 -1.12 28.13
N GLU A 326 -7.94 -0.77 27.86
CA GLU A 326 -6.82 -1.11 28.75
C GLU A 326 -6.74 -0.12 29.91
N THR A 327 -6.69 1.16 29.60
CA THR A 327 -6.53 2.22 30.58
C THR A 327 -7.01 3.57 30.03
N SER A 328 -7.14 4.55 30.91
CA SER A 328 -7.55 5.91 30.58
C SER A 328 -6.84 6.95 31.45
N ALA A 329 -6.75 8.18 30.97
CA ALA A 329 -6.21 9.31 31.72
C ALA A 329 -7.11 10.55 31.58
N SER A 330 -7.33 11.24 32.70
CA SER A 330 -8.07 12.50 32.71
C SER A 330 -7.30 13.61 32.02
N LEU A 331 -8.01 14.44 31.26
CA LEU A 331 -7.49 15.69 30.75
C LEU A 331 -7.77 16.84 31.74
N PRO A 332 -6.93 17.89 31.76
CA PRO A 332 -7.27 19.13 32.46
C PRO A 332 -8.61 19.69 32.00
N ALA A 333 -9.35 20.34 32.90
CA ALA A 333 -10.62 20.95 32.56
C ALA A 333 -10.46 21.97 31.41
N LYS A 334 -11.43 21.99 30.50
CA LYS A 334 -11.46 22.89 29.31
C LYS A 334 -10.33 22.63 28.30
N THR A 335 -9.67 21.47 28.33
CA THR A 335 -8.72 21.08 27.29
C THR A 335 -9.43 20.99 25.93
N THR A 336 -8.94 21.75 24.95
CA THR A 336 -9.43 21.71 23.56
C THR A 336 -8.40 21.19 22.57
N ASN A 337 -7.11 21.21 22.93
CA ASN A 337 -6.03 20.73 22.08
C ASN A 337 -5.34 19.55 22.75
N VAL A 338 -5.23 18.44 22.02
CA VAL A 338 -4.56 17.22 22.49
C VAL A 338 -3.66 16.70 21.39
N TRP A 339 -2.46 16.27 21.76
CA TRP A 339 -1.56 15.58 20.86
C TRP A 339 -1.60 14.09 21.17
N LEU A 340 -1.81 13.29 20.14
CA LEU A 340 -1.76 11.83 20.22
C LEU A 340 -0.57 11.35 19.39
N ARG A 341 0.29 10.52 20.00
CA ARG A 341 1.51 10.01 19.39
C ARG A 341 1.53 8.49 19.42
N LEU A 342 1.97 7.91 18.32
CA LEU A 342 2.17 6.48 18.15
C LEU A 342 3.53 6.24 17.50
N HIS A 343 4.42 5.58 18.23
CA HIS A 343 5.66 5.01 17.68
C HIS A 343 5.43 3.54 17.34
N ALA A 344 5.87 3.09 16.16
CA ALA A 344 5.73 1.71 15.71
C ALA A 344 7.04 1.16 15.15
N ASP A 345 7.52 0.05 15.73
CA ASP A 345 8.63 -0.73 15.21
C ASP A 345 8.12 -1.81 14.26
N ILE A 346 8.32 -1.61 12.96
CA ILE A 346 7.84 -2.51 11.91
C ILE A 346 8.95 -3.35 11.27
N LYS A 347 10.13 -3.39 11.89
CA LYS A 347 11.26 -4.17 11.40
C LYS A 347 10.91 -5.67 11.48
N PRO A 348 11.16 -6.48 10.42
CA PRO A 348 10.82 -7.90 10.47
C PRO A 348 11.52 -8.66 11.59
N ALA A 349 12.78 -8.34 11.88
CA ALA A 349 13.53 -8.85 13.05
C ALA A 349 13.49 -7.91 14.27
N GLY A 350 12.49 -7.02 14.38
CA GLY A 350 12.33 -6.05 15.47
C GLY A 350 11.46 -6.55 16.62
N THR A 351 11.05 -5.61 17.47
CA THR A 351 10.16 -5.85 18.62
C THR A 351 8.69 -5.99 18.21
N HIS A 352 8.32 -5.47 17.04
CA HIS A 352 6.94 -5.39 16.54
C HIS A 352 6.00 -4.59 17.46
N GLN A 353 6.54 -3.68 18.27
CA GLN A 353 5.76 -2.95 19.27
C GLN A 353 5.29 -1.58 18.77
N GLY A 354 4.03 -1.27 19.09
CA GLY A 354 3.44 0.05 19.05
C GLY A 354 3.37 0.67 20.46
N VAL A 355 3.88 1.89 20.61
CA VAL A 355 3.86 2.63 21.88
C VAL A 355 3.02 3.89 21.72
N PHE A 356 2.00 4.01 22.57
CA PHE A 356 1.03 5.10 22.55
C PHE A 356 1.33 6.12 23.63
N SER A 357 1.31 7.40 23.27
CA SER A 357 1.50 8.50 24.22
C SER A 357 0.62 9.70 23.86
N TYR A 358 0.37 10.56 24.84
CA TYR A 358 -0.41 11.78 24.65
C TYR A 358 0.25 12.98 25.31
N SER A 359 -0.14 14.18 24.87
CA SER A 359 0.30 15.45 25.44
C SER A 359 -0.81 16.50 25.38
N THR A 360 -0.76 17.48 26.29
CA THR A 360 -1.63 18.66 26.32
C THR A 360 -0.88 19.97 26.07
N ASP A 361 0.45 19.93 25.96
CA ASP A 361 1.33 21.07 25.68
C ASP A 361 2.10 20.92 24.35
N GLY A 362 1.97 19.77 23.68
CA GLY A 362 2.70 19.42 22.45
C GLY A 362 4.19 19.15 22.64
N LYS A 363 4.69 19.18 23.88
CA LYS A 363 6.12 19.07 24.22
C LYS A 363 6.40 17.84 25.08
N SER A 364 5.65 17.69 26.16
CA SER A 364 5.81 16.63 27.16
C SER A 364 4.80 15.51 26.89
N PHE A 365 5.30 14.35 26.47
CA PHE A 365 4.45 13.19 26.16
C PHE A 365 4.45 12.18 27.30
N LYS A 366 3.27 11.72 27.68
CA LYS A 366 3.06 10.66 28.66
C LYS A 366 2.62 9.40 27.94
N GLN A 367 3.36 8.31 28.12
CA GLN A 367 2.91 6.99 27.65
C GLN A 367 1.59 6.62 28.33
N LEU A 368 0.67 6.04 27.57
CA LEU A 368 -0.58 5.49 28.07
C LEU A 368 -0.55 3.98 27.87
N GLY A 369 -0.72 3.22 28.96
CA GLY A 369 -0.73 1.76 28.94
C GLY A 369 0.61 1.12 28.56
N THR A 370 0.54 -0.16 28.22
CA THR A 370 1.70 -0.97 27.83
C THR A 370 1.91 -0.97 26.30
N PRO A 371 3.10 -1.31 25.79
CA PRO A 371 3.29 -1.51 24.35
C PRO A 371 2.33 -2.56 23.76
N TYR A 372 1.89 -2.36 22.52
CA TYR A 372 1.05 -3.28 21.75
C TYR A 372 1.87 -4.03 20.71
N THR A 373 1.89 -5.36 20.78
CA THR A 373 2.61 -6.19 19.81
C THR A 373 1.74 -6.43 18.57
N MET A 374 2.25 -6.03 17.42
CA MET A 374 1.67 -6.28 16.10
C MET A 374 1.75 -7.77 15.73
N ASN A 375 0.77 -8.26 14.98
CA ASN A 375 0.89 -9.58 14.35
C ASN A 375 1.80 -9.50 13.10
N THR A 376 2.43 -10.61 12.71
CA THR A 376 3.31 -10.68 11.52
C THR A 376 2.72 -11.50 10.37
N THR A 377 1.44 -11.85 10.43
CA THR A 377 0.79 -12.68 9.41
C THR A 377 0.65 -11.93 8.10
N TYR A 378 0.67 -12.64 6.97
CA TYR A 378 0.53 -12.06 5.63
C TYR A 378 -0.92 -12.05 5.12
N TYR A 379 -1.87 -12.70 5.81
CA TYR A 379 -3.22 -12.96 5.30
C TYR A 379 -4.02 -11.70 4.98
N PHE A 380 -3.72 -10.59 5.64
CA PHE A 380 -4.35 -9.30 5.35
C PHE A 380 -3.67 -8.53 4.19
N PHE A 381 -2.53 -9.01 3.70
CA PHE A 381 -1.63 -8.44 2.67
C PHE A 381 -1.05 -7.05 2.95
N ILE A 382 -1.85 -6.13 3.47
CA ILE A 382 -1.47 -4.75 3.76
C ILE A 382 -0.67 -4.76 5.08
N GLY A 383 0.41 -3.99 5.14
CA GLY A 383 1.16 -3.76 6.38
C GLY A 383 0.39 -2.85 7.35
N TYR A 384 0.89 -2.72 8.58
CA TYR A 384 0.31 -1.78 9.55
C TYR A 384 0.37 -0.32 9.07
N ARG A 385 -0.65 0.45 9.44
CA ARG A 385 -0.78 1.87 9.11
C ARG A 385 -1.05 2.73 10.34
N PHE A 386 -0.72 4.01 10.25
CA PHE A 386 -1.29 5.02 11.14
C PHE A 386 -2.69 5.37 10.65
N GLY A 387 -3.71 5.23 11.50
CA GLY A 387 -5.12 5.53 11.18
C GLY A 387 -5.70 6.65 12.02
N ILE A 388 -6.10 7.76 11.41
CA ILE A 388 -6.78 8.87 12.06
C ILE A 388 -8.28 8.69 11.87
N PHE A 389 -9.06 8.70 12.95
CA PHE A 389 -10.50 8.40 12.88
C PHE A 389 -11.34 9.36 13.72
N ASN A 390 -12.63 9.44 13.38
CA ASN A 390 -13.67 10.04 14.21
C ASN A 390 -15.04 9.36 13.93
N PHE A 391 -15.69 8.82 14.95
CA PHE A 391 -17.04 8.22 14.85
C PHE A 391 -17.85 8.46 16.13
N ALA A 392 -19.14 8.19 16.11
CA ALA A 392 -20.02 8.33 17.27
C ALA A 392 -20.55 6.97 17.74
N GLU A 393 -20.71 6.75 19.05
CA GLU A 393 -21.31 5.53 19.59
C GLU A 393 -22.85 5.55 19.52
N GLN A 394 -23.48 6.74 19.58
CA GLN A 394 -24.94 6.86 19.74
C GLN A 394 -25.59 7.82 18.73
N GLY A 395 -24.97 8.97 18.43
CA GLY A 395 -25.57 9.96 17.54
C GLY A 395 -24.54 10.79 16.79
N LEU A 396 -24.79 11.04 15.51
CA LEU A 396 -23.94 11.95 14.73
C LEU A 396 -24.10 13.39 15.23
N GLY A 397 -23.11 14.23 14.97
CA GLY A 397 -23.22 15.67 15.19
C GLY A 397 -21.91 16.35 15.54
N GLY A 398 -20.99 15.65 16.20
CA GLY A 398 -19.70 16.22 16.55
C GLY A 398 -18.62 16.06 15.49
N SER A 399 -17.50 16.73 15.74
CA SER A 399 -16.37 16.79 14.84
C SER A 399 -15.06 17.06 15.57
N VAL A 400 -13.95 16.74 14.91
CA VAL A 400 -12.60 17.12 15.31
C VAL A 400 -11.89 17.84 14.17
N ILE A 401 -10.90 18.66 14.51
CA ILE A 401 -9.96 19.22 13.53
C ILE A 401 -8.60 18.60 13.78
N VAL A 402 -8.09 17.84 12.82
CA VAL A 402 -6.70 17.39 12.79
C VAL A 402 -5.86 18.56 12.29
N LYS A 403 -5.26 19.33 13.20
CA LYS A 403 -4.46 20.52 12.87
C LYS A 403 -3.17 20.16 12.16
N SER A 404 -2.58 19.02 12.52
CA SER A 404 -1.37 18.50 11.90
C SER A 404 -1.24 17.00 12.06
N PHE A 405 -0.51 16.40 11.13
CA PHE A 405 0.08 15.07 11.24
C PHE A 405 1.58 15.19 11.01
N ASP A 406 2.37 14.85 12.01
CA ASP A 406 3.83 14.87 11.95
C ASP A 406 4.37 13.44 11.93
N LEU A 407 5.15 13.12 10.90
CA LEU A 407 5.78 11.82 10.70
C LEU A 407 7.30 11.96 10.76
N ALA A 408 7.94 11.17 11.63
CA ALA A 408 9.39 11.03 11.68
C ALA A 408 9.81 9.57 11.73
N LEU A 409 11.00 9.26 11.23
CA LEU A 409 11.66 7.99 11.51
C LEU A 409 12.16 7.98 12.96
N GLY A 410 12.24 6.80 13.60
CA GLY A 410 12.70 6.71 14.97
C GLY A 410 11.61 6.92 16.02
N ALA A 411 11.96 6.54 17.25
CA ALA A 411 11.26 6.99 18.46
C ALA A 411 11.52 8.49 18.72
N LYS A 412 10.53 9.17 19.31
CA LYS A 412 10.59 10.59 19.69
C LYS A 412 10.38 10.82 21.17
#